data_AF-R9MV58-F1
#
_entry.id   AF-R9MV58-F1
#
_cell.length_a   1.000
_cell.length_b   1.000
_cell.length_c   1.000
_cell.angle_alpha   90.00
_cell.angle_beta   90.00
_cell.angle_gamma   90.00
#
_symmetry.space_group_name_H-M   'P 1'
#
loop_
_entity.id
_entity.type
_entity.pdbx_description
1 polymer ?
#
loop_
_entity_poly.entity_id
_entity_poly.type
_entity_poly.pdbx_seq_one_letter_code
_entity_poly.pdbx_strand_id
1 'polypeptide(L)'
;MKQTQGRPLPLGVTVTKDEVNFSVPVPKGKECSLLVYHPGKTAPCAVYPITDSVGEVHYMALKDIGKRSYEYNYMIDGEVVLDPYARALAGRAKWGKETDIQEHEVRCVICREEYNWEGDKVLEIPYHKVIAYSLHVRGFTKDSSSGVKRKGCFEGVVEKIPYLKELGINQIHCMPVYEFEECGLRRNYWGYGEAYCFAPKSAYAADGDGIRSLKDMVKACHREGIEVVLEMPFDNSMPKQIMEECLRYYMMEYHIDGFILNPSVAPIEGICQDPFLKRTKIMYHQTGFQDVMRRFLKGDEGMVTDVIYWLRHSSKADGTFNYIASHTGFTLNDLVSYDCKHNESNGENNQDGPDYNYSWNCGAEGPSRKKEIVALRRRQVKNAFLLTLLSQGMPCILAGDEFYNSQKGNNNVYCQDNPVGWTNWGKLEKDRELREFVRKIIEIRKTYGVFCPENEMLGADRVGCGVPDVSYHGESAWRVPSEVSSRQLGVYYSGETCSGADCYVVYNMHWLSHVFALPALPKEKKWSILATTDDIVESAEPVKNQKRIEVKARTIVILAGR
;
A
#
# COMPACT_ATOMS: atom_id res chain seq x y z
N MET A 1 -13.72 -6.22 42.69
CA MET A 1 -14.55 -6.04 41.48
C MET A 1 -16.01 -6.23 41.87
N LYS A 2 -16.82 -5.19 41.71
CA LYS A 2 -18.26 -5.21 42.02
C LYS A 2 -19.06 -5.03 40.74
N GLN A 3 -19.97 -5.97 40.47
CA GLN A 3 -20.92 -5.87 39.36
C GLN A 3 -21.94 -4.76 39.62
N THR A 4 -22.16 -3.92 38.62
CA THR A 4 -23.16 -2.86 38.59
C THR A 4 -23.87 -2.86 37.24
N GLN A 5 -24.99 -2.14 37.17
CA GLN A 5 -25.69 -1.92 35.91
C GLN A 5 -24.78 -1.15 34.94
N GLY A 6 -24.63 -1.67 33.72
CA GLY A 6 -23.84 -1.05 32.65
C GLY A 6 -24.69 -0.20 31.71
N ARG A 7 -24.19 -0.02 30.50
CA ARG A 7 -24.83 0.69 29.38
C ARG A 7 -24.72 -0.15 28.11
N PRO A 8 -25.78 -0.19 27.28
CA PRO A 8 -25.77 -0.93 26.03
C PRO A 8 -24.87 -0.31 24.96
N LEU A 9 -24.52 0.98 25.08
CA LEU A 9 -23.64 1.67 24.13
C LEU A 9 -22.53 2.44 24.87
N PRO A 10 -21.35 2.59 24.22
CA PRO A 10 -20.97 1.97 22.95
C PRO A 10 -20.77 0.44 23.08
N LEU A 11 -20.76 -0.28 21.95
CA LEU A 11 -20.42 -1.70 21.91
C LEU A 11 -18.95 -1.92 22.29
N GLY A 12 -18.64 -3.13 22.76
CA GLY A 12 -17.34 -3.51 23.28
C GLY A 12 -17.09 -3.03 24.71
N VAL A 13 -15.83 -2.75 25.01
CA VAL A 13 -15.39 -2.31 26.33
C VAL A 13 -15.07 -0.82 26.37
N THR A 14 -15.72 -0.12 27.30
CA THR A 14 -15.43 1.28 27.64
C THR A 14 -14.82 1.36 29.02
N VAL A 15 -13.62 1.92 29.12
CA VAL A 15 -12.93 2.09 30.40
C VAL A 15 -12.97 3.54 30.85
N THR A 16 -13.43 3.77 32.07
CA THR A 16 -13.38 5.07 32.76
C THR A 16 -12.50 4.94 34.02
N LYS A 17 -12.33 6.06 34.75
CA LYS A 17 -11.56 6.06 36.01
C LYS A 17 -12.15 5.11 37.06
N ASP A 18 -13.48 5.03 37.14
CA ASP A 18 -14.18 4.35 38.24
C ASP A 18 -14.86 3.04 37.82
N GLU A 19 -15.02 2.82 36.50
CA GLU A 19 -15.88 1.76 35.96
C GLU A 19 -15.35 1.22 34.62
N VAL A 20 -15.53 -0.08 34.39
CA VAL A 20 -15.40 -0.71 33.07
C VAL A 20 -16.77 -1.19 32.63
N ASN A 21 -17.27 -0.65 31.52
CA ASN A 21 -18.52 -1.06 30.90
C ASN A 21 -18.24 -2.10 29.80
N PHE A 22 -19.02 -3.17 29.78
CA PHE A 22 -18.99 -4.23 28.79
C PHE A 22 -20.34 -4.24 28.06
N SER A 23 -20.32 -4.25 26.74
CA SER A 23 -21.52 -4.36 25.91
C SER A 23 -21.25 -5.26 24.71
N VAL A 24 -22.03 -6.32 24.55
CA VAL A 24 -21.78 -7.36 23.53
C VAL A 24 -23.11 -7.85 22.91
N PRO A 25 -23.16 -8.05 21.59
CA PRO A 25 -24.30 -8.72 20.97
C PRO A 25 -24.30 -10.21 21.32
N VAL A 26 -25.44 -10.71 21.80
CA VAL A 26 -25.67 -12.11 22.16
C VAL A 26 -26.91 -12.60 21.41
N PRO A 27 -26.83 -13.70 20.65
CA PRO A 27 -27.98 -14.22 19.93
C PRO A 27 -29.17 -14.50 20.85
N LYS A 28 -30.38 -14.20 20.37
CA LYS A 28 -31.61 -14.40 21.14
C LYS A 28 -31.70 -15.78 21.80
N GLY A 29 -31.98 -15.77 23.11
CA GLY A 29 -32.22 -16.99 23.91
C GLY A 29 -30.96 -17.66 24.45
N LYS A 30 -29.77 -17.11 24.19
CA LYS A 30 -28.51 -17.61 24.74
C LYS A 30 -28.15 -16.94 26.06
N GLU A 31 -27.56 -17.71 26.96
CA GLU A 31 -26.99 -17.18 28.21
C GLU A 31 -25.61 -16.57 27.95
N CYS A 32 -25.28 -15.50 28.67
CA CYS A 32 -24.00 -14.81 28.55
C CYS A 32 -23.39 -14.53 29.93
N SER A 33 -22.10 -14.82 30.09
CA SER A 33 -21.32 -14.46 31.28
C SER A 33 -20.01 -13.78 30.88
N LEU A 34 -19.59 -12.78 31.64
CA LEU A 34 -18.26 -12.20 31.55
C LEU A 34 -17.27 -13.07 32.32
N LEU A 35 -16.20 -13.48 31.65
CA LEU A 35 -15.05 -14.17 32.23
C LEU A 35 -13.93 -13.14 32.44
N VAL A 36 -13.39 -13.05 33.65
CA VAL A 36 -12.28 -12.12 33.96
C VAL A 36 -11.06 -12.91 34.38
N TYR A 37 -9.89 -12.55 33.86
CA TYR A 37 -8.63 -13.24 34.08
C TYR A 37 -7.57 -12.29 34.62
N HIS A 38 -6.67 -12.84 35.44
CA HIS A 38 -5.38 -12.19 35.65
C HIS A 38 -4.53 -12.27 34.36
N PRO A 39 -3.70 -11.26 34.07
CA PRO A 39 -2.90 -11.25 32.85
C PRO A 39 -2.09 -12.53 32.63
N GLY A 40 -2.22 -13.11 31.43
CA GLY A 40 -1.54 -14.34 31.05
C GLY A 40 -2.03 -15.62 31.74
N LYS A 41 -3.13 -15.58 32.51
CA LYS A 41 -3.74 -16.77 33.12
C LYS A 41 -4.93 -17.24 32.29
N THR A 42 -5.00 -18.54 32.04
CA THR A 42 -6.10 -19.19 31.30
C THR A 42 -7.30 -19.51 32.19
N ALA A 43 -7.10 -19.66 33.50
CA ALA A 43 -8.21 -19.83 34.45
C ALA A 43 -8.85 -18.47 34.81
N PRO A 44 -10.18 -18.29 34.64
CA PRO A 44 -10.86 -17.09 35.09
C PRO A 44 -10.70 -16.90 36.61
N CYS A 45 -10.34 -15.69 37.05
CA CYS A 45 -10.34 -15.32 38.46
C CYS A 45 -11.73 -14.89 38.95
N ALA A 46 -12.64 -14.53 38.04
CA ALA A 46 -14.03 -14.21 38.34
C ALA A 46 -14.92 -14.47 37.13
N VAL A 47 -16.19 -14.81 37.39
CA VAL A 47 -17.24 -15.02 36.39
C VAL A 47 -18.48 -14.25 36.83
N TYR A 48 -19.07 -13.48 35.91
CA TYR A 48 -20.24 -12.64 36.18
C TYR A 48 -21.34 -12.89 35.15
N PRO A 49 -22.53 -13.37 35.52
CA PRO A 49 -23.67 -13.46 34.61
C PRO A 49 -24.09 -12.07 34.10
N ILE A 50 -24.33 -11.96 32.79
CA ILE A 50 -24.84 -10.73 32.15
C ILE A 50 -26.33 -10.91 31.84
N THR A 51 -27.17 -10.45 32.75
CA THR A 51 -28.64 -10.58 32.65
C THR A 51 -29.32 -9.34 32.06
N ASP A 52 -28.72 -8.16 32.20
CA ASP A 52 -29.27 -6.93 31.65
C ASP A 52 -29.09 -6.91 30.12
N SER A 53 -30.16 -6.63 29.39
CA SER A 53 -30.14 -6.52 27.93
C SER A 53 -31.14 -5.52 27.38
N VAL A 54 -30.86 -5.01 26.18
CA VAL A 54 -31.79 -4.25 25.34
C VAL A 54 -31.66 -4.79 23.92
N GLY A 55 -32.74 -5.36 23.38
CA GLY A 55 -32.65 -6.15 22.14
C GLY A 55 -31.74 -7.37 22.35
N GLU A 56 -30.81 -7.60 21.44
CA GLU A 56 -29.77 -8.65 21.54
C GLU A 56 -28.47 -8.14 22.20
N VAL A 57 -28.44 -6.90 22.67
CA VAL A 57 -27.25 -6.34 23.32
C VAL A 57 -27.31 -6.59 24.81
N HIS A 58 -26.39 -7.42 25.30
CA HIS A 58 -26.18 -7.68 26.73
C HIS A 58 -25.11 -6.75 27.26
N TYR A 59 -25.32 -6.19 28.46
CA TYR A 59 -24.39 -5.22 29.02
C TYR A 59 -24.27 -5.32 30.54
N MET A 60 -23.10 -4.98 31.06
CA MET A 60 -22.85 -4.84 32.49
C MET A 60 -21.67 -3.92 32.75
N ALA A 61 -21.50 -3.51 34.01
CA ALA A 61 -20.32 -2.76 34.42
C ALA A 61 -19.63 -3.41 35.63
N LEU A 62 -18.31 -3.21 35.72
CA LEU A 62 -17.50 -3.55 36.87
C LEU A 62 -16.89 -2.28 37.49
N LYS A 63 -17.17 -2.05 38.77
CA LYS A 63 -16.51 -1.03 39.61
C LYS A 63 -15.45 -1.66 40.50
N ASP A 64 -14.59 -0.81 41.07
CA ASP A 64 -13.54 -1.21 42.02
C ASP A 64 -12.62 -2.30 41.45
N ILE A 65 -12.34 -2.22 40.14
CA ILE A 65 -11.40 -3.09 39.44
C ILE A 65 -9.94 -2.66 39.72
N GLY A 66 -9.74 -1.48 40.29
CA GLY A 66 -8.43 -0.94 40.64
C GLY A 66 -7.57 -0.60 39.42
N LYS A 67 -6.29 -0.31 39.64
CA LYS A 67 -5.30 -0.01 38.58
C LYS A 67 -4.65 -1.26 37.97
N ARG A 68 -5.07 -2.46 38.38
CA ARG A 68 -4.50 -3.71 37.87
C ARG A 68 -5.00 -3.96 36.45
N SER A 69 -4.13 -4.47 35.58
CA SER A 69 -4.52 -4.96 34.26
C SER A 69 -5.28 -6.27 34.40
N TYR A 70 -6.34 -6.43 33.61
CA TYR A 70 -7.13 -7.66 33.51
C TYR A 70 -7.38 -7.99 32.05
N GLU A 71 -7.58 -9.27 31.81
CA GLU A 71 -8.03 -9.81 30.54
C GLU A 71 -9.48 -10.30 30.71
N TYR A 72 -10.23 -10.41 29.63
CA TYR A 72 -11.63 -10.83 29.65
C TYR A 72 -11.99 -11.60 28.39
N ASN A 73 -13.04 -12.42 28.47
CA ASN A 73 -13.76 -13.03 27.35
C ASN A 73 -15.24 -13.13 27.75
N TYR A 74 -16.10 -13.53 26.81
CA TYR A 74 -17.47 -13.92 27.11
C TYR A 74 -17.60 -15.45 27.09
N MET A 75 -18.50 -15.98 27.93
CA MET A 75 -19.03 -17.34 27.81
C MET A 75 -20.45 -17.20 27.29
N ILE A 76 -20.71 -17.61 26.05
CA ILE A 76 -22.02 -17.54 25.41
C ILE A 76 -22.48 -18.97 25.12
N ASP A 77 -23.52 -19.42 25.81
CA ASP A 77 -24.14 -20.74 25.59
C ASP A 77 -23.13 -21.91 25.63
N GLY A 78 -22.19 -21.83 26.58
CA GLY A 78 -21.15 -22.85 26.80
C GLY A 78 -19.86 -22.66 26.00
N GLU A 79 -19.80 -21.70 25.07
CA GLU A 79 -18.63 -21.42 24.24
C GLU A 79 -17.91 -20.16 24.70
N VAL A 80 -16.57 -20.20 24.72
CA VAL A 80 -15.73 -19.02 24.96
C VAL A 80 -15.68 -18.19 23.68
N VAL A 81 -16.06 -16.91 23.79
CA VAL A 81 -16.13 -15.97 22.66
C VAL A 81 -15.31 -14.73 22.97
N LEU A 82 -14.52 -14.31 22.00
CA LEU A 82 -13.78 -13.04 22.05
C LEU A 82 -14.70 -11.87 21.65
N ASP A 83 -14.46 -10.71 22.23
CA ASP A 83 -15.16 -9.47 21.88
C ASP A 83 -14.77 -9.00 20.46
N PRO A 84 -15.73 -8.85 19.51
CA PRO A 84 -15.45 -8.27 18.19
C PRO A 84 -14.84 -6.85 18.23
N TYR A 85 -15.07 -6.12 19.32
CA TYR A 85 -14.55 -4.77 19.58
C TYR A 85 -13.29 -4.78 20.47
N ALA A 86 -12.68 -5.94 20.70
CA ALA A 86 -11.43 -6.04 21.46
C ALA A 86 -10.35 -5.14 20.84
N ARG A 87 -9.75 -4.28 21.65
CA ARG A 87 -8.66 -3.38 21.23
C ARG A 87 -7.28 -4.06 21.24
N ALA A 88 -7.16 -5.19 21.94
CA ALA A 88 -5.97 -6.03 21.96
C ALA A 88 -6.33 -7.45 22.42
N LEU A 89 -5.53 -8.43 21.98
CA LEU A 89 -5.66 -9.84 22.33
C LEU A 89 -4.38 -10.38 22.98
N ALA A 90 -4.51 -10.90 24.19
CA ALA A 90 -3.45 -11.65 24.86
C ALA A 90 -3.33 -13.07 24.27
N GLY A 91 -2.13 -13.65 24.34
CA GLY A 91 -1.85 -15.00 23.83
C GLY A 91 -1.43 -15.06 22.36
N ARG A 92 -1.52 -13.94 21.62
CA ARG A 92 -1.24 -13.85 20.17
C ARG A 92 0.13 -13.26 19.82
N ALA A 93 0.96 -12.91 20.80
CA ALA A 93 2.24 -12.22 20.56
C ALA A 93 3.30 -13.06 19.80
N LYS A 94 3.16 -14.39 19.77
CA LYS A 94 4.12 -15.28 19.11
C LYS A 94 3.56 -15.76 17.77
N TRP A 95 4.08 -15.19 16.68
CA TRP A 95 3.71 -15.59 15.32
C TRP A 95 3.83 -17.10 15.10
N GLY A 96 2.79 -17.70 14.53
CA GLY A 96 2.75 -19.09 14.11
C GLY A 96 2.64 -20.08 15.26
N LYS A 97 2.31 -19.60 16.47
CA LYS A 97 1.93 -20.45 17.59
C LYS A 97 0.44 -20.75 17.47
N GLU A 98 0.09 -22.03 17.39
CA GLU A 98 -1.30 -22.48 17.50
C GLU A 98 -1.85 -22.14 18.90
N THR A 99 -3.11 -21.70 18.92
CA THR A 99 -3.82 -21.34 20.15
C THR A 99 -5.28 -21.75 20.04
N ASP A 100 -5.88 -22.12 21.15
CA ASP A 100 -7.31 -22.43 21.23
C ASP A 100 -8.06 -21.41 22.12
N ILE A 101 -9.12 -20.81 21.56
CA ILE A 101 -9.99 -19.87 22.27
C ILE A 101 -10.80 -20.60 23.35
N GLN A 102 -11.23 -21.85 23.09
CA GLN A 102 -12.03 -22.64 24.03
C GLN A 102 -11.22 -23.05 25.26
N GLU A 103 -9.91 -23.27 25.10
CA GLU A 103 -8.97 -23.51 26.20
C GLU A 103 -8.49 -22.20 26.86
N HIS A 104 -9.15 -21.08 26.57
CA HIS A 104 -8.86 -19.75 27.10
C HIS A 104 -7.43 -19.26 26.80
N GLU A 105 -6.77 -19.77 25.75
CA GLU A 105 -5.39 -19.40 25.43
C GLU A 105 -5.29 -18.00 24.79
N VAL A 106 -6.39 -17.55 24.18
CA VAL A 106 -6.56 -16.19 23.64
C VAL A 106 -7.61 -15.45 24.47
N ARG A 107 -7.29 -14.24 24.91
CA ARG A 107 -8.16 -13.44 25.78
C ARG A 107 -8.15 -11.98 25.36
N CYS A 108 -9.29 -11.30 25.40
CA CYS A 108 -9.34 -9.86 25.16
C CYS A 108 -8.67 -9.09 26.32
N VAL A 109 -8.08 -7.93 26.02
CA VAL A 109 -7.35 -7.12 27.02
C VAL A 109 -8.16 -5.87 27.39
N ILE A 110 -8.34 -5.62 28.69
CA ILE A 110 -8.93 -4.36 29.17
C ILE A 110 -7.86 -3.26 29.10
N CYS A 111 -7.91 -2.46 28.03
CA CYS A 111 -6.93 -1.43 27.74
C CYS A 111 -7.20 -0.15 28.56
N ARG A 112 -6.19 0.32 29.31
CA ARG A 112 -6.28 1.50 30.20
C ARG A 112 -5.26 2.60 29.90
N GLU A 113 -4.31 2.33 29.01
CA GLU A 113 -3.15 3.19 28.82
C GLU A 113 -3.48 4.35 27.89
N GLU A 114 -3.20 5.56 28.36
CA GLU A 114 -3.20 6.75 27.52
C GLU A 114 -1.87 6.82 26.76
N TYR A 115 -1.93 7.17 25.48
CA TYR A 115 -0.74 7.32 24.65
C TYR A 115 -0.45 8.81 24.43
N ASN A 116 0.80 9.23 24.68
CA ASN A 116 1.21 10.60 24.45
C ASN A 116 1.63 10.81 22.99
N TRP A 117 0.74 11.40 22.18
CA TRP A 117 1.01 11.74 20.78
C TRP A 117 2.01 12.89 20.59
N GLU A 118 2.41 13.60 21.65
CA GLU A 118 3.33 14.77 21.55
C GLU A 118 2.84 15.83 20.55
N GLY A 119 1.52 16.00 20.43
CA GLY A 119 0.89 16.97 19.52
C GLY A 119 0.81 16.54 18.05
N ASP A 120 1.18 15.29 17.74
CA ASP A 120 1.03 14.69 16.42
C ASP A 120 -0.40 14.77 15.88
N LYS A 121 -0.53 14.91 14.56
CA LYS A 121 -1.79 14.94 13.82
C LYS A 121 -1.58 14.30 12.45
N VAL A 122 -2.65 13.82 11.84
CA VAL A 122 -2.68 13.39 10.43
C VAL A 122 -2.09 14.46 9.50
N LEU A 123 -1.36 14.02 8.47
CA LEU A 123 -0.56 14.93 7.62
C LEU A 123 -1.36 15.57 6.48
N GLU A 124 -2.35 14.84 5.95
CA GLU A 124 -3.22 15.27 4.86
C GLU A 124 -2.47 15.75 3.59
N ILE A 125 -1.44 15.01 3.19
CA ILE A 125 -0.69 15.24 1.95
C ILE A 125 -1.65 15.21 0.76
N PRO A 126 -1.66 16.23 -0.12
CA PRO A 126 -2.51 16.23 -1.31
C PRO A 126 -2.22 15.03 -2.22
N TYR A 127 -3.27 14.36 -2.73
CA TYR A 127 -3.16 13.16 -3.58
C TYR A 127 -2.09 13.25 -4.69
N HIS A 128 -2.02 14.38 -5.39
CA HIS A 128 -1.08 14.57 -6.50
C HIS A 128 0.39 14.68 -6.05
N LYS A 129 0.66 14.96 -4.76
CA LYS A 129 2.01 15.01 -4.17
C LYS A 129 2.44 13.67 -3.54
N VAL A 130 1.54 12.70 -3.46
CA VAL A 130 1.85 11.41 -2.84
C VAL A 130 2.74 10.57 -3.75
N ILE A 131 3.72 9.91 -3.12
CA ILE A 131 4.53 8.83 -3.67
C ILE A 131 4.48 7.71 -2.64
N ALA A 132 3.62 6.74 -2.91
CA ALA A 132 3.27 5.67 -1.99
C ALA A 132 4.24 4.49 -2.08
N TYR A 133 4.32 3.72 -1.00
CA TYR A 133 5.13 2.52 -0.90
C TYR A 133 4.34 1.40 -0.21
N SER A 134 4.00 0.35 -0.94
CA SER A 134 3.22 -0.78 -0.44
C SER A 134 4.13 -1.83 0.19
N LEU A 135 3.80 -2.23 1.42
CA LEU A 135 4.59 -3.16 2.20
C LEU A 135 3.75 -4.09 3.07
N HIS A 136 4.34 -5.24 3.39
CA HIS A 136 3.87 -6.15 4.42
C HIS A 136 4.72 -5.97 5.68
N VAL A 137 4.15 -5.54 6.82
CA VAL A 137 4.91 -5.21 8.05
C VAL A 137 5.92 -6.29 8.43
N ARG A 138 5.48 -7.56 8.45
CA ARG A 138 6.37 -8.69 8.69
C ARG A 138 7.42 -8.87 7.58
N GLY A 139 6.99 -9.16 6.36
CA GLY A 139 7.87 -9.42 5.21
C GLY A 139 8.92 -8.37 4.94
N PHE A 140 8.58 -7.10 5.18
CA PHE A 140 9.43 -5.97 4.88
C PHE A 140 10.75 -6.03 5.64
N THR A 141 10.78 -6.59 6.86
CA THR A 141 12.02 -6.66 7.64
C THR A 141 12.30 -8.04 8.24
N LYS A 142 11.53 -9.08 7.89
CA LYS A 142 11.73 -10.41 8.47
C LYS A 142 13.03 -11.06 8.02
N ASP A 143 13.42 -10.85 6.76
CA ASP A 143 14.66 -11.41 6.23
C ASP A 143 15.90 -10.90 6.99
N SER A 144 16.90 -11.76 7.12
CA SER A 144 18.13 -11.43 7.83
C SER A 144 18.91 -10.26 7.23
N SER A 145 18.81 -10.08 5.92
CA SER A 145 19.48 -9.00 5.18
C SER A 145 18.90 -7.62 5.46
N SER A 146 17.72 -7.51 6.09
CA SER A 146 17.13 -6.22 6.46
C SER A 146 18.03 -5.39 7.38
N GLY A 147 18.88 -6.04 8.19
CA GLY A 147 19.82 -5.38 9.09
C GLY A 147 19.19 -4.70 10.31
N VAL A 148 17.86 -4.80 10.49
CA VAL A 148 17.16 -4.21 11.63
C VAL A 148 17.35 -5.05 12.90
N LYS A 149 17.25 -4.41 14.07
CA LYS A 149 17.36 -5.09 15.36
C LYS A 149 16.13 -5.97 15.64
N ARG A 150 14.93 -5.44 15.35
CA ARG A 150 13.67 -6.16 15.54
C ARG A 150 13.03 -6.48 14.20
N LYS A 151 13.07 -7.75 13.80
CA LYS A 151 12.70 -8.22 12.46
C LYS A 151 11.22 -8.58 12.36
N GLY A 152 10.56 -8.06 11.32
CA GLY A 152 9.20 -8.41 10.95
C GLY A 152 8.14 -7.94 11.94
N CYS A 153 8.31 -6.70 12.40
CA CYS A 153 7.46 -6.01 13.37
C CYS A 153 7.43 -4.51 13.03
N PHE A 154 6.54 -3.75 13.69
CA PHE A 154 6.38 -2.31 13.52
C PHE A 154 7.69 -1.55 13.78
N GLU A 155 8.45 -1.95 14.80
CA GLU A 155 9.75 -1.35 15.13
C GLU A 155 10.78 -1.56 14.01
N GLY A 156 10.71 -2.70 13.31
CA GLY A 156 11.53 -2.94 12.12
C GLY A 156 11.19 -1.96 10.99
N VAL A 157 9.92 -1.63 10.81
CA VAL A 157 9.49 -0.59 9.84
C VAL A 157 10.03 0.78 10.26
N VAL A 158 9.97 1.12 11.56
CA VAL A 158 10.54 2.37 12.11
C VAL A 158 12.04 2.48 11.79
N GLU A 159 12.81 1.40 11.96
CA GLU A 159 14.23 1.37 11.62
C GLU A 159 14.51 1.61 10.11
N LYS A 160 13.50 1.44 9.24
CA LYS A 160 13.57 1.67 7.79
C LYS A 160 13.00 3.01 7.32
N ILE A 161 12.43 3.83 8.20
CA ILE A 161 11.96 5.18 7.85
C ILE A 161 13.05 6.04 7.18
N PRO A 162 14.32 6.07 7.66
CA PRO A 162 15.36 6.84 6.99
C PRO A 162 15.58 6.43 5.53
N TYR A 163 15.48 5.13 5.23
CA TYR A 163 15.59 4.62 3.87
C TYR A 163 14.42 5.08 2.98
N LEU A 164 13.19 5.00 3.49
CA LEU A 164 11.99 5.45 2.78
C LEU A 164 12.07 6.96 2.46
N LYS A 165 12.49 7.76 3.44
CA LYS A 165 12.71 9.19 3.28
C LYS A 165 13.80 9.52 2.25
N GLU A 166 14.93 8.80 2.30
CA GLU A 166 16.02 8.98 1.33
C GLU A 166 15.58 8.63 -0.10
N LEU A 167 14.77 7.59 -0.27
CA LEU A 167 14.17 7.22 -1.56
C LEU A 167 13.18 8.29 -2.05
N GLY A 168 12.54 9.01 -1.13
CA GLY A 168 11.61 10.10 -1.41
C GLY A 168 10.13 9.73 -1.23
N ILE A 169 9.85 8.64 -0.54
CA ILE A 169 8.50 8.17 -0.17
C ILE A 169 7.90 9.12 0.88
N ASN A 170 6.59 9.38 0.76
CA ASN A 170 5.83 10.17 1.74
C ASN A 170 4.48 9.54 2.15
N GLN A 171 4.22 8.30 1.74
CA GLN A 171 3.08 7.52 2.23
C GLN A 171 3.44 6.04 2.20
N ILE A 172 3.12 5.28 3.25
CA ILE A 172 3.22 3.81 3.25
C ILE A 172 1.84 3.17 3.24
N HIS A 173 1.67 2.12 2.44
CA HIS A 173 0.47 1.29 2.43
C HIS A 173 0.79 -0.03 3.12
N CYS A 174 0.26 -0.23 4.33
CA CYS A 174 0.46 -1.46 5.07
C CYS A 174 -0.66 -2.45 4.74
N MET A 175 -0.27 -3.64 4.28
CA MET A 175 -1.15 -4.83 4.29
C MET A 175 -1.74 -5.08 5.70
N PRO A 176 -2.80 -5.89 5.85
CA PRO A 176 -3.50 -6.09 7.12
C PRO A 176 -2.61 -6.14 8.36
N VAL A 177 -2.80 -5.16 9.25
CA VAL A 177 -2.04 -5.00 10.51
C VAL A 177 -2.85 -5.35 11.75
N TYR A 178 -4.10 -5.77 11.59
CA TYR A 178 -5.00 -6.17 12.68
C TYR A 178 -4.84 -7.65 13.04
N GLU A 179 -5.43 -8.08 14.15
CA GLU A 179 -5.40 -9.47 14.60
C GLU A 179 -6.21 -10.36 13.66
N PHE A 180 -5.56 -11.44 13.21
CA PHE A 180 -6.11 -12.50 12.38
C PHE A 180 -5.44 -13.82 12.74
N GLU A 181 -6.08 -14.93 12.38
CA GLU A 181 -5.49 -16.26 12.53
C GLU A 181 -4.49 -16.57 11.42
N GLU A 182 -3.20 -16.67 11.77
CA GLU A 182 -2.18 -17.10 10.83
C GLU A 182 -2.06 -18.63 10.72
N CYS A 183 -2.49 -19.39 11.73
CA CYS A 183 -2.42 -20.85 11.75
C CYS A 183 -3.67 -21.44 11.09
N GLY A 184 -3.55 -21.88 9.85
CA GLY A 184 -4.60 -22.62 9.15
C GLY A 184 -4.02 -23.77 8.33
N LEU A 185 -4.86 -24.38 7.48
CA LEU A 185 -4.42 -25.41 6.52
C LEU A 185 -3.19 -24.94 5.73
N ARG A 186 -3.19 -23.67 5.36
CA ARG A 186 -2.01 -22.93 4.90
C ARG A 186 -1.80 -21.76 5.85
N ARG A 187 -0.53 -21.38 6.04
CA ARG A 187 -0.16 -20.20 6.83
C ARG A 187 -0.84 -18.98 6.19
N ASN A 188 -1.66 -18.23 6.91
CA ASN A 188 -2.13 -16.93 6.42
C ASN A 188 -1.02 -15.91 6.67
N TYR A 189 -0.18 -15.66 5.65
CA TYR A 189 0.91 -14.71 5.77
C TYR A 189 0.39 -13.28 5.59
N TRP A 190 -0.45 -13.04 4.58
CA TRP A 190 -0.94 -11.69 4.26
C TRP A 190 -1.94 -11.10 5.27
N GLY A 191 -2.76 -11.93 5.93
CA GLY A 191 -3.74 -11.47 6.91
C GLY A 191 -5.12 -11.08 6.38
N TYR A 192 -5.45 -11.45 5.13
CA TYR A 192 -6.80 -11.32 4.61
C TYR A 192 -7.70 -12.45 5.15
N GLY A 193 -8.97 -12.15 5.45
CA GLY A 193 -9.95 -13.10 5.98
C GLY A 193 -10.60 -12.62 7.29
N GLU A 194 -11.14 -13.57 8.06
CA GLU A 194 -11.73 -13.33 9.38
C GLU A 194 -10.69 -12.73 10.35
N ALA A 195 -11.12 -11.72 11.11
CA ALA A 195 -10.21 -10.90 11.90
C ALA A 195 -10.93 -10.16 13.04
N TYR A 196 -10.13 -9.76 14.04
CA TYR A 196 -10.50 -8.80 15.07
C TYR A 196 -9.95 -7.43 14.69
N CYS A 197 -10.68 -6.72 13.81
CA CYS A 197 -10.17 -5.54 13.14
C CYS A 197 -9.76 -4.40 14.09
N PHE A 198 -10.36 -4.27 15.28
CA PHE A 198 -10.01 -3.24 16.28
C PHE A 198 -8.68 -3.49 17.00
N ALA A 199 -8.13 -4.70 16.94
CA ALA A 199 -6.89 -5.04 17.63
C ALA A 199 -5.73 -5.05 16.62
N PRO A 200 -4.69 -4.21 16.79
CA PRO A 200 -3.45 -4.38 16.03
C PRO A 200 -2.79 -5.72 16.35
N LYS A 201 -2.16 -6.34 15.34
CA LYS A 201 -1.57 -7.66 15.46
C LYS A 201 -0.41 -7.67 16.44
N SER A 202 -0.59 -8.37 17.55
CA SER A 202 0.39 -8.49 18.64
C SER A 202 1.68 -9.16 18.16
N ALA A 203 1.58 -10.11 17.22
CA ALA A 203 2.74 -10.75 16.60
C ALA A 203 3.58 -9.83 15.70
N TYR A 204 3.09 -8.62 15.39
CA TYR A 204 3.84 -7.56 14.71
C TYR A 204 4.45 -6.54 15.68
N ALA A 205 4.37 -6.75 16.99
CA ALA A 205 5.08 -5.96 17.99
C ALA A 205 6.25 -6.75 18.59
N ALA A 206 7.40 -6.12 18.79
CA ALA A 206 8.59 -6.82 19.28
C ALA A 206 8.44 -7.35 20.74
N ASP A 207 7.60 -6.70 21.53
CA ASP A 207 7.26 -7.09 22.91
C ASP A 207 5.82 -7.60 23.08
N GLY A 208 5.06 -7.71 21.98
CA GLY A 208 3.67 -8.15 21.98
C GLY A 208 2.64 -7.05 22.20
N ASP A 209 3.03 -5.79 22.44
CA ASP A 209 2.10 -4.67 22.53
C ASP A 209 1.84 -4.07 21.14
N GLY A 210 0.85 -4.63 20.44
CA GLY A 210 0.42 -4.16 19.12
C GLY A 210 -0.09 -2.72 19.12
N ILE A 211 -0.78 -2.29 20.19
CA ILE A 211 -1.36 -0.95 20.29
C ILE A 211 -0.25 0.09 20.31
N ARG A 212 0.66 -0.01 21.28
CA ARG A 212 1.74 0.97 21.43
C ARG A 212 2.65 0.96 20.21
N SER A 213 3.01 -0.23 19.71
CA SER A 213 3.95 -0.37 18.59
C SER A 213 3.41 0.20 17.28
N LEU A 214 2.11 0.05 17.01
CA LEU A 214 1.48 0.69 15.85
C LEU A 214 1.49 2.23 16.00
N LYS A 215 1.12 2.76 17.18
CA LYS A 215 1.14 4.20 17.45
C LYS A 215 2.54 4.79 17.36
N ASP A 216 3.55 4.09 17.86
CA ASP A 216 4.96 4.48 17.77
C ASP A 216 5.41 4.55 16.30
N MET A 217 5.01 3.57 15.48
CA MET A 217 5.30 3.56 14.05
C MET A 217 4.65 4.73 13.31
N VAL A 218 3.35 4.98 13.55
CA VAL A 218 2.62 6.09 12.91
C VAL A 218 3.27 7.42 13.28
N LYS A 219 3.49 7.66 14.58
CA LYS A 219 4.14 8.88 15.06
C LYS A 219 5.55 9.08 14.51
N ALA A 220 6.31 8.00 14.36
CA ALA A 220 7.64 8.06 13.74
C ALA A 220 7.57 8.39 12.24
N CYS A 221 6.58 7.85 11.51
CA CYS A 221 6.35 8.18 10.10
C CYS A 221 5.95 9.67 9.95
N HIS A 222 5.01 10.14 10.79
CA HIS A 222 4.53 11.52 10.74
C HIS A 222 5.63 12.55 11.02
N ARG A 223 6.51 12.29 12.00
CA ARG A 223 7.69 13.13 12.28
C ARG A 223 8.59 13.32 11.05
N GLU A 224 8.62 12.34 10.16
CA GLU A 224 9.41 12.36 8.94
C GLU A 224 8.61 12.77 7.69
N GLY A 225 7.34 13.16 7.87
CA GLY A 225 6.45 13.60 6.79
C GLY A 225 5.93 12.45 5.92
N ILE A 226 5.77 11.26 6.49
CA ILE A 226 5.27 10.05 5.82
C ILE A 226 3.89 9.71 6.38
N GLU A 227 2.87 9.68 5.52
CA GLU A 227 1.52 9.20 5.87
C GLU A 227 1.49 7.68 6.04
N VAL A 228 0.60 7.19 6.91
CA VAL A 228 0.33 5.77 7.11
C VAL A 228 -1.09 5.44 6.66
N VAL A 229 -1.18 4.53 5.69
CA VAL A 229 -2.44 3.99 5.16
C VAL A 229 -2.51 2.52 5.47
N LEU A 230 -3.69 2.05 5.90
CA LEU A 230 -3.93 0.64 6.20
C LEU A 230 -4.85 0.00 5.16
N GLU A 231 -4.50 -1.20 4.68
CA GLU A 231 -5.44 -2.05 3.97
C GLU A 231 -6.44 -2.67 4.95
N MET A 232 -7.73 -2.39 4.74
CA MET A 232 -8.86 -2.91 5.51
C MET A 232 -9.92 -3.48 4.56
N PRO A 233 -9.66 -4.66 3.97
CA PRO A 233 -10.59 -5.30 3.04
C PRO A 233 -11.94 -5.64 3.69
N PHE A 234 -11.95 -5.87 5.00
CA PHE A 234 -13.01 -6.45 5.80
C PHE A 234 -13.52 -7.80 5.28
N ASP A 235 -14.02 -8.63 6.21
CA ASP A 235 -14.70 -9.87 5.85
C ASP A 235 -16.18 -9.59 5.51
N ASN A 236 -16.75 -10.40 4.61
CA ASN A 236 -18.14 -10.25 4.18
C ASN A 236 -19.18 -10.45 5.29
N SER A 237 -18.85 -11.24 6.31
CA SER A 237 -19.74 -11.47 7.46
C SER A 237 -19.78 -10.29 8.43
N MET A 238 -18.82 -9.37 8.34
CA MET A 238 -18.75 -8.25 9.27
C MET A 238 -19.92 -7.26 9.03
N PRO A 239 -20.64 -6.84 10.08
CA PRO A 239 -21.67 -5.81 9.96
C PRO A 239 -21.10 -4.48 9.46
N LYS A 240 -21.80 -3.81 8.55
CA LYS A 240 -21.35 -2.56 7.91
C LYS A 240 -21.07 -1.44 8.92
N GLN A 241 -21.90 -1.34 9.96
CA GLN A 241 -21.70 -0.39 11.06
C GLN A 241 -20.36 -0.62 11.79
N ILE A 242 -19.97 -1.88 12.02
CA ILE A 242 -18.70 -2.23 12.66
C ILE A 242 -17.53 -1.77 11.79
N MET A 243 -17.64 -1.92 10.47
CA MET A 243 -16.62 -1.44 9.54
C MET A 243 -16.41 0.07 9.67
N GLU A 244 -17.48 0.87 9.62
CA GLU A 244 -17.41 2.33 9.77
C GLU A 244 -16.84 2.76 11.13
N GLU A 245 -17.29 2.13 12.22
CA GLU A 245 -16.78 2.40 13.57
C GLU A 245 -15.30 2.03 13.70
N CYS A 246 -14.85 0.93 13.08
CA CYS A 246 -13.45 0.54 13.02
C CYS A 246 -12.60 1.60 12.30
N LEU A 247 -13.05 2.10 11.15
CA LEU A 247 -12.33 3.14 10.41
C LEU A 247 -12.22 4.44 11.23
N ARG A 248 -13.30 4.89 11.87
CA ARG A 248 -13.28 6.03 12.79
C ARG A 248 -12.29 5.80 13.93
N TYR A 249 -12.32 4.60 14.51
CA TYR A 249 -11.43 4.23 15.60
C TYR A 249 -9.96 4.32 15.18
N TYR A 250 -9.56 3.77 14.03
CA TYR A 250 -8.17 3.87 13.58
C TYR A 250 -7.74 5.29 13.24
N MET A 251 -8.61 6.09 12.62
CA MET A 251 -8.31 7.50 12.35
C MET A 251 -8.11 8.28 13.66
N MET A 252 -8.99 8.10 14.65
CA MET A 252 -8.96 8.88 15.89
C MET A 252 -7.91 8.39 16.90
N GLU A 253 -7.77 7.07 17.06
CA GLU A 253 -6.92 6.46 18.09
C GLU A 253 -5.47 6.27 17.63
N TYR A 254 -5.28 6.00 16.34
CA TYR A 254 -3.97 5.68 15.75
C TYR A 254 -3.48 6.73 14.75
N HIS A 255 -4.25 7.80 14.50
CA HIS A 255 -3.93 8.86 13.54
C HIS A 255 -3.67 8.32 12.12
N ILE A 256 -4.39 7.29 11.69
CA ILE A 256 -4.26 6.74 10.33
C ILE A 256 -4.75 7.75 9.28
N ASP A 257 -3.95 8.01 8.24
CA ASP A 257 -4.22 9.03 7.22
C ASP A 257 -5.17 8.54 6.11
N GLY A 258 -5.31 7.23 5.95
CA GLY A 258 -6.14 6.64 4.91
C GLY A 258 -6.34 5.15 5.00
N PHE A 259 -7.29 4.66 4.20
CA PHE A 259 -7.67 3.26 4.13
C PHE A 259 -7.79 2.79 2.69
N ILE A 260 -7.28 1.59 2.42
CA ILE A 260 -7.55 0.86 1.18
C ILE A 260 -8.63 -0.17 1.47
N LEU A 261 -9.78 -0.05 0.80
CA LEU A 261 -10.98 -0.84 1.07
C LEU A 261 -11.37 -1.71 -0.11
N ASN A 262 -12.09 -2.79 0.16
CA ASN A 262 -12.80 -3.53 -0.88
C ASN A 262 -14.18 -2.90 -1.11
N PRO A 263 -14.45 -2.24 -2.26
CA PRO A 263 -15.72 -1.57 -2.50
C PRO A 263 -16.91 -2.53 -2.65
N SER A 264 -16.67 -3.83 -2.87
CA SER A 264 -17.72 -4.85 -2.87
C SER A 264 -18.16 -5.26 -1.46
N VAL A 265 -17.38 -4.88 -0.44
CA VAL A 265 -17.62 -5.28 0.96
C VAL A 265 -17.92 -4.05 1.82
N ALA A 266 -17.08 -3.02 1.77
CA ALA A 266 -17.21 -1.85 2.63
C ALA A 266 -18.40 -0.94 2.21
N PRO A 267 -19.12 -0.32 3.16
CA PRO A 267 -20.23 0.60 2.86
C PRO A 267 -19.71 1.97 2.39
N ILE A 268 -19.18 2.04 1.17
CA ILE A 268 -18.46 3.22 0.66
C ILE A 268 -19.26 4.51 0.74
N GLU A 269 -20.55 4.48 0.42
CA GLU A 269 -21.42 5.67 0.50
C GLU A 269 -21.50 6.21 1.93
N GLY A 270 -21.71 5.34 2.93
CA GLY A 270 -21.75 5.72 4.34
C GLY A 270 -20.41 6.28 4.83
N ILE A 271 -19.30 5.63 4.45
CA ILE A 271 -17.93 6.05 4.77
C ILE A 271 -17.64 7.45 4.21
N CYS A 272 -18.01 7.73 2.97
CA CYS A 272 -17.79 9.03 2.34
C CYS A 272 -18.68 10.16 2.90
N GLN A 273 -19.84 9.81 3.46
CA GLN A 273 -20.76 10.78 4.10
C GLN A 273 -20.38 11.07 5.56
N ASP A 274 -19.62 10.19 6.19
CA ASP A 274 -19.16 10.30 7.57
C ASP A 274 -18.35 11.59 7.82
N PRO A 275 -18.79 12.49 8.71
CA PRO A 275 -18.09 13.75 8.97
C PRO A 275 -16.68 13.57 9.54
N PHE A 276 -16.38 12.47 10.22
CA PHE A 276 -15.05 12.19 10.73
C PHE A 276 -14.07 11.81 9.62
N LEU A 277 -14.54 11.05 8.62
CA LEU A 277 -13.69 10.47 7.58
C LEU A 277 -13.56 11.35 6.32
N LYS A 278 -14.25 12.50 6.24
CA LYS A 278 -14.21 13.39 5.06
C LYS A 278 -12.82 13.85 4.62
N ARG A 279 -11.86 13.93 5.55
CA ARG A 279 -10.47 14.35 5.28
C ARG A 279 -9.51 13.16 5.15
N THR A 280 -9.98 11.96 5.44
CA THR A 280 -9.23 10.71 5.36
C THR A 280 -9.22 10.21 3.91
N LYS A 281 -8.09 9.68 3.46
CA LYS A 281 -8.01 9.12 2.10
C LYS A 281 -8.73 7.77 2.05
N ILE A 282 -9.72 7.63 1.17
CA ILE A 282 -10.40 6.36 0.92
C ILE A 282 -9.98 5.89 -0.47
N MET A 283 -9.36 4.72 -0.53
CA MET A 283 -8.68 4.23 -1.72
C MET A 283 -9.05 2.79 -2.05
N TYR A 284 -8.80 2.39 -3.30
CA TYR A 284 -9.17 1.07 -3.81
C TYR A 284 -8.07 0.50 -4.71
N HIS A 285 -7.90 -0.82 -4.63
CA HIS A 285 -7.13 -1.54 -5.64
C HIS A 285 -7.92 -1.58 -6.94
N GLN A 286 -7.37 -1.00 -8.00
CA GLN A 286 -7.86 -1.16 -9.37
C GLN A 286 -6.71 -1.52 -10.30
N THR A 287 -6.96 -2.45 -11.23
CA THR A 287 -5.90 -2.98 -12.12
C THR A 287 -5.80 -2.25 -13.45
N GLY A 288 -6.70 -1.30 -13.76
CA GLY A 288 -6.74 -0.65 -15.07
C GLY A 288 -5.41 0.00 -15.47
N PHE A 289 -4.78 0.75 -14.56
CA PHE A 289 -3.44 1.32 -14.79
C PHE A 289 -2.40 0.21 -14.99
N GLN A 290 -2.38 -0.78 -14.11
CA GLN A 290 -1.46 -1.90 -14.14
C GLN A 290 -1.52 -2.61 -15.49
N ASP A 291 -2.71 -3.01 -15.92
CA ASP A 291 -2.93 -3.85 -17.09
C ASP A 291 -2.51 -3.11 -18.37
N VAL A 292 -2.89 -1.84 -18.50
CA VAL A 292 -2.49 -0.99 -19.63
C VAL A 292 -0.98 -0.79 -19.67
N MET A 293 -0.37 -0.41 -18.55
CA MET A 293 1.06 -0.10 -18.50
C MET A 293 1.93 -1.35 -18.70
N ARG A 294 1.52 -2.51 -18.18
CA ARG A 294 2.22 -3.79 -18.40
C ARG A 294 2.17 -4.20 -19.88
N ARG A 295 1.01 -4.10 -20.52
CA ARG A 295 0.84 -4.41 -21.94
C ARG A 295 1.63 -3.45 -22.84
N PHE A 296 1.62 -2.15 -22.53
CA PHE A 296 2.44 -1.18 -23.24
C PHE A 296 3.94 -1.44 -23.07
N LEU A 297 4.39 -1.70 -21.85
CA LEU A 297 5.78 -2.06 -21.53
C LEU A 297 6.25 -3.28 -22.33
N LYS A 298 5.44 -4.35 -22.33
CA LYS A 298 5.65 -5.56 -23.13
C LYS A 298 5.69 -5.28 -24.64
N GLY A 299 4.96 -4.26 -25.10
CA GLY A 299 4.88 -3.86 -26.50
C GLY A 299 3.71 -4.50 -27.24
N ASP A 300 2.59 -4.71 -26.53
CA ASP A 300 1.32 -5.11 -27.13
C ASP A 300 0.77 -4.01 -28.05
N GLU A 301 -0.04 -4.42 -29.02
CA GLU A 301 -0.67 -3.52 -30.00
C GLU A 301 -1.89 -2.81 -29.42
N GLY A 302 -2.21 -1.63 -29.95
CA GLY A 302 -3.42 -0.88 -29.61
C GLY A 302 -3.37 -0.14 -28.27
N MET A 303 -2.22 -0.03 -27.61
CA MET A 303 -2.12 0.50 -26.24
C MET A 303 -2.01 2.03 -26.13
N VAL A 304 -1.68 2.73 -27.22
CA VAL A 304 -1.35 4.18 -27.17
C VAL A 304 -2.48 5.02 -26.57
N THR A 305 -3.73 4.78 -26.97
CA THR A 305 -4.89 5.55 -26.47
C THR A 305 -5.10 5.37 -24.97
N ASP A 306 -5.02 4.13 -24.48
CA ASP A 306 -5.21 3.82 -23.06
C ASP A 306 -4.06 4.34 -22.21
N VAL A 307 -2.83 4.30 -22.73
CA VAL A 307 -1.66 4.90 -22.08
C VAL A 307 -1.82 6.41 -21.95
N ILE A 308 -2.31 7.08 -23.00
CA ILE A 308 -2.60 8.52 -22.96
C ILE A 308 -3.59 8.85 -21.84
N TYR A 309 -4.66 8.06 -21.70
CA TYR A 309 -5.64 8.22 -20.61
C TYR A 309 -4.98 8.12 -19.23
N TRP A 310 -4.22 7.05 -18.98
CA TRP A 310 -3.60 6.81 -17.67
C TRP A 310 -2.40 7.73 -17.35
N LEU A 311 -1.74 8.32 -18.36
CA LEU A 311 -0.68 9.29 -18.14
C LEU A 311 -1.19 10.61 -17.52
N ARG A 312 -2.47 10.96 -17.74
CA ARG A 312 -3.09 12.19 -17.23
C ARG A 312 -4.13 11.97 -16.12
N HIS A 313 -4.56 10.73 -15.89
CA HIS A 313 -5.63 10.39 -14.95
C HIS A 313 -5.38 10.92 -13.53
N SER A 314 -6.45 11.38 -12.86
CA SER A 314 -6.39 11.88 -11.49
C SER A 314 -6.92 10.87 -10.49
N SER A 315 -6.01 10.32 -9.69
CA SER A 315 -6.27 9.42 -8.55
C SER A 315 -7.27 9.95 -7.52
N LYS A 316 -7.41 11.28 -7.38
CA LYS A 316 -8.33 11.88 -6.40
C LYS A 316 -9.80 11.66 -6.77
N ALA A 317 -10.12 11.58 -8.06
CA ALA A 317 -11.50 11.57 -8.54
C ALA A 317 -12.24 10.26 -8.20
N ASP A 318 -11.51 9.15 -8.17
CA ASP A 318 -12.06 7.80 -8.01
C ASP A 318 -11.38 6.99 -6.88
N GLY A 319 -10.44 7.59 -6.14
CA GLY A 319 -9.74 6.92 -5.03
C GLY A 319 -8.74 5.86 -5.50
N THR A 320 -8.23 5.96 -6.72
CA THR A 320 -7.25 5.00 -7.26
C THR A 320 -5.81 5.42 -6.98
N PHE A 321 -4.86 4.52 -7.25
CA PHE A 321 -3.44 4.83 -7.30
C PHE A 321 -2.74 3.98 -8.35
N ASN A 322 -1.65 4.51 -8.88
CA ASN A 322 -0.96 3.98 -10.04
C ASN A 322 0.14 3.02 -9.59
N TYR A 323 0.00 1.73 -9.93
CA TYR A 323 1.03 0.72 -9.67
C TYR A 323 1.15 -0.24 -10.85
N ILE A 324 2.37 -0.70 -11.12
CA ILE A 324 2.63 -1.80 -12.08
C ILE A 324 2.80 -3.13 -11.35
N ALA A 325 3.20 -3.13 -10.09
CA ALA A 325 3.34 -4.32 -9.25
C ALA A 325 2.71 -4.04 -7.88
N SER A 326 2.07 -5.05 -7.30
CA SER A 326 1.46 -5.00 -5.97
C SER A 326 1.69 -6.33 -5.25
N HIS A 327 1.14 -6.48 -4.05
CA HIS A 327 1.23 -7.74 -3.31
C HIS A 327 0.56 -8.92 -4.06
N THR A 328 -0.41 -8.64 -4.93
CA THR A 328 -1.06 -9.63 -5.80
C THR A 328 -0.45 -9.56 -7.20
N GLY A 329 -0.09 -10.71 -7.77
CA GLY A 329 0.62 -10.80 -9.04
C GLY A 329 2.14 -10.78 -8.88
N PHE A 330 2.86 -10.54 -9.96
CA PHE A 330 4.32 -10.51 -9.94
C PHE A 330 4.89 -9.25 -9.30
N THR A 331 6.03 -9.41 -8.62
CA THR A 331 7.01 -8.33 -8.40
C THR A 331 7.48 -7.76 -9.74
N LEU A 332 8.03 -6.55 -9.75
CA LEU A 332 8.46 -5.92 -11.01
C LEU A 332 9.61 -6.68 -11.69
N ASN A 333 10.51 -7.29 -10.91
CA ASN A 333 11.55 -8.15 -11.47
C ASN A 333 11.00 -9.44 -12.07
N ASP A 334 9.97 -10.03 -11.44
CA ASP A 334 9.37 -11.26 -11.92
C ASP A 334 8.48 -11.02 -13.16
N LEU A 335 7.84 -9.85 -13.25
CA LEU A 335 7.09 -9.40 -14.42
C LEU A 335 7.91 -9.43 -15.72
N VAL A 336 9.22 -9.19 -15.63
CA VAL A 336 10.14 -9.22 -16.77
C VAL A 336 10.96 -10.51 -16.85
N SER A 337 10.71 -11.46 -15.95
CA SER A 337 11.49 -12.70 -15.85
C SER A 337 10.66 -13.98 -16.03
N TYR A 338 9.33 -13.91 -16.00
CA TYR A 338 8.45 -15.08 -16.07
C TYR A 338 7.26 -14.82 -17.00
N ASP A 339 6.94 -15.77 -17.88
CA ASP A 339 5.74 -15.74 -18.71
C ASP A 339 4.54 -16.41 -18.00
N CYS A 340 4.81 -17.36 -17.09
CA CYS A 340 3.78 -18.10 -16.36
C CYS A 340 4.00 -18.01 -14.85
N LYS A 341 2.93 -18.18 -14.06
CA LYS A 341 3.01 -18.27 -12.60
C LYS A 341 3.59 -19.63 -12.15
N HIS A 342 4.38 -19.60 -11.07
CA HIS A 342 5.05 -20.73 -10.42
C HIS A 342 4.64 -20.74 -8.93
N ASN A 343 3.37 -21.03 -8.66
CA ASN A 343 2.75 -21.02 -7.34
C ASN A 343 2.73 -22.42 -6.69
N GLU A 344 3.49 -23.39 -7.22
CA GLU A 344 3.48 -24.78 -6.74
C GLU A 344 3.76 -24.88 -5.23
N SER A 345 4.60 -23.97 -4.70
CA SER A 345 4.92 -23.88 -3.28
C SER A 345 3.73 -23.54 -2.38
N ASN A 346 2.62 -23.04 -2.94
CA ASN A 346 1.39 -22.74 -2.21
C ASN A 346 0.57 -24.03 -1.96
N GLY A 347 0.86 -25.12 -2.68
CA GLY A 347 0.18 -26.40 -2.49
C GLY A 347 -1.25 -26.44 -3.05
N GLU A 348 -1.57 -25.60 -4.04
CA GLU A 348 -2.87 -25.53 -4.72
C GLU A 348 -2.77 -25.97 -6.19
N ASN A 349 -1.80 -26.83 -6.53
CA ASN A 349 -1.56 -27.32 -7.89
C ASN A 349 -1.45 -26.19 -8.93
N ASN A 350 -0.85 -25.06 -8.54
CA ASN A 350 -0.70 -23.84 -9.35
C ASN A 350 -2.04 -23.26 -9.86
N GLN A 351 -3.17 -23.56 -9.19
CA GLN A 351 -4.50 -23.05 -9.56
C GLN A 351 -4.81 -21.68 -8.93
N ASP A 352 -4.05 -21.28 -7.92
CA ASP A 352 -4.22 -20.01 -7.23
C ASP A 352 -3.49 -18.86 -7.93
N GLY A 353 -3.86 -17.61 -7.62
CA GLY A 353 -3.28 -16.40 -8.20
C GLY A 353 -3.75 -16.07 -9.63
N PRO A 354 -3.52 -14.83 -10.11
CA PRO A 354 -3.95 -14.41 -11.44
C PRO A 354 -3.29 -15.20 -12.57
N ASP A 355 -4.06 -15.66 -13.55
CA ASP A 355 -3.52 -16.34 -14.74
C ASP A 355 -2.88 -15.34 -15.73
N TYR A 356 -3.55 -14.21 -15.95
CA TYR A 356 -3.09 -13.17 -16.87
C TYR A 356 -2.27 -12.12 -16.13
N ASN A 357 -0.96 -12.17 -16.30
CA ASN A 357 -0.02 -11.25 -15.65
C ASN A 357 0.45 -10.12 -16.57
N TYR A 358 0.19 -10.21 -17.88
CA TYR A 358 0.73 -9.34 -18.93
C TYR A 358 2.26 -9.19 -18.85
N SER A 359 2.94 -10.27 -18.46
CA SER A 359 4.37 -10.35 -18.26
C SER A 359 5.11 -10.74 -19.54
N TRP A 360 6.44 -10.59 -19.52
CA TRP A 360 7.33 -11.07 -20.57
C TRP A 360 8.69 -11.43 -20.00
N ASN A 361 9.08 -12.70 -20.10
CA ASN A 361 10.34 -13.21 -19.54
C ASN A 361 11.63 -12.71 -20.23
N CYS A 362 11.49 -11.88 -21.28
CA CYS A 362 12.58 -11.30 -22.06
C CYS A 362 13.48 -12.34 -22.77
N GLY A 363 12.97 -13.55 -23.00
CA GLY A 363 13.63 -14.61 -23.79
C GLY A 363 14.18 -15.80 -22.99
N ALA A 364 13.95 -15.85 -21.67
CA ALA A 364 14.26 -17.01 -20.84
C ALA A 364 13.37 -17.04 -19.60
N GLU A 365 12.81 -18.19 -19.23
CA GLU A 365 12.00 -18.29 -18.01
C GLU A 365 12.90 -18.29 -16.75
N GLY A 366 12.60 -17.42 -15.79
CA GLY A 366 13.31 -17.31 -14.52
C GLY A 366 14.74 -16.73 -14.63
N PRO A 367 15.63 -17.04 -13.67
CA PRO A 367 16.99 -16.49 -13.62
C PRO A 367 17.82 -16.83 -14.88
N SER A 368 18.52 -15.84 -15.43
CA SER A 368 19.34 -16.00 -16.63
C SER A 368 20.75 -15.44 -16.44
N ARG A 369 21.74 -16.09 -17.06
CA ARG A 369 23.14 -15.61 -17.15
C ARG A 369 23.46 -14.96 -18.49
N LYS A 370 22.52 -14.96 -19.46
CA LYS A 370 22.72 -14.34 -20.78
C LYS A 370 22.68 -12.82 -20.62
N LYS A 371 23.82 -12.15 -20.89
CA LYS A 371 23.99 -10.70 -20.67
C LYS A 371 22.92 -9.86 -21.38
N GLU A 372 22.56 -10.22 -22.60
CA GLU A 372 21.55 -9.53 -23.40
C GLU A 372 20.16 -9.56 -22.74
N ILE A 373 19.74 -10.72 -22.21
CA ILE A 373 18.48 -10.86 -21.48
C ILE A 373 18.50 -10.05 -20.19
N VAL A 374 19.58 -10.14 -19.42
CA VAL A 374 19.72 -9.40 -18.15
C VAL A 374 19.69 -7.89 -18.41
N ALA A 375 20.38 -7.39 -19.44
CA ALA A 375 20.37 -5.99 -19.82
C ALA A 375 18.96 -5.52 -20.24
N LEU A 376 18.25 -6.32 -21.05
CA LEU A 376 16.88 -6.03 -21.46
C LEU A 376 15.93 -5.98 -20.26
N ARG A 377 16.03 -6.92 -19.32
CA ARG A 377 15.23 -6.92 -18.08
C ARG A 377 15.48 -5.69 -17.23
N ARG A 378 16.74 -5.32 -17.01
CA ARG A 378 17.11 -4.10 -16.26
C ARG A 378 16.51 -2.86 -16.90
N ARG A 379 16.52 -2.78 -18.23
CA ARG A 379 15.90 -1.70 -19.00
C ARG A 379 14.37 -1.69 -18.83
N GLN A 380 13.71 -2.84 -18.91
CA GLN A 380 12.26 -2.94 -18.72
C GLN A 380 11.83 -2.58 -17.30
N VAL A 381 12.58 -2.97 -16.27
CA VAL A 381 12.34 -2.54 -14.87
C VAL A 381 12.43 -1.02 -14.74
N LYS A 382 13.49 -0.40 -15.28
CA LYS A 382 13.62 1.07 -15.28
C LYS A 382 12.48 1.75 -16.07
N ASN A 383 12.06 1.18 -17.20
CA ASN A 383 10.91 1.69 -17.95
C ASN A 383 9.62 1.62 -17.16
N ALA A 384 9.37 0.54 -16.42
CA ALA A 384 8.20 0.42 -15.57
C ALA A 384 8.19 1.51 -14.48
N PHE A 385 9.32 1.77 -13.83
CA PHE A 385 9.43 2.90 -12.89
C PHE A 385 9.16 4.24 -13.56
N LEU A 386 9.66 4.48 -14.78
CA LEU A 386 9.36 5.70 -15.52
C LEU A 386 7.87 5.82 -15.87
N LEU A 387 7.22 4.75 -16.31
CA LEU A 387 5.78 4.73 -16.58
C LEU A 387 4.99 5.05 -15.31
N THR A 388 5.31 4.42 -14.18
CA THR A 388 4.61 4.66 -12.91
C THR A 388 4.87 6.06 -12.36
N LEU A 389 6.14 6.50 -12.29
CA LEU A 389 6.54 7.74 -11.62
C LEU A 389 6.37 9.00 -12.47
N LEU A 390 6.18 8.89 -13.79
CA LEU A 390 5.90 10.04 -14.66
C LEU A 390 4.40 10.21 -14.95
N SER A 391 3.58 9.16 -14.78
CA SER A 391 2.12 9.31 -14.83
C SER A 391 1.62 10.30 -13.77
N GLN A 392 0.65 11.13 -14.16
CA GLN A 392 -0.08 11.98 -13.22
C GLN A 392 -0.90 11.11 -12.25
N GLY A 393 -1.27 11.67 -11.10
CA GLY A 393 -1.92 10.91 -10.02
C GLY A 393 -0.94 10.45 -8.93
N MET A 394 -1.31 9.37 -8.23
CA MET A 394 -0.57 8.86 -7.07
C MET A 394 0.20 7.58 -7.41
N PRO A 395 1.51 7.63 -7.70
CA PRO A 395 2.31 6.42 -7.91
C PRO A 395 2.49 5.63 -6.60
N CYS A 396 2.49 4.30 -6.70
CA CYS A 396 2.80 3.38 -5.62
C CYS A 396 3.86 2.36 -6.06
N ILE A 397 4.87 2.17 -5.22
CA ILE A 397 5.98 1.22 -5.41
C ILE A 397 5.78 0.03 -4.47
N LEU A 398 5.90 -1.20 -4.98
CA LEU A 398 5.91 -2.40 -4.14
C LEU A 398 7.28 -2.58 -3.48
N ALA A 399 7.26 -2.95 -2.20
CA ALA A 399 8.47 -3.07 -1.40
C ALA A 399 9.54 -3.99 -2.01
N GLY A 400 10.68 -3.37 -2.33
CA GLY A 400 11.89 -4.00 -2.82
C GLY A 400 12.04 -4.09 -4.32
N ASP A 401 11.04 -3.66 -5.11
CA ASP A 401 11.16 -3.58 -6.56
C ASP A 401 12.30 -2.65 -7.00
N GLU A 402 12.60 -1.61 -6.20
CA GLU A 402 13.69 -0.66 -6.44
C GLU A 402 15.09 -1.25 -6.28
N PHE A 403 15.19 -2.51 -5.86
CA PHE A 403 16.41 -3.32 -5.85
C PHE A 403 16.18 -4.76 -6.33
N TYR A 404 15.24 -4.94 -7.28
CA TYR A 404 14.95 -6.21 -7.95
C TYR A 404 14.48 -7.34 -7.01
N ASN A 405 13.64 -7.05 -6.03
CA ASN A 405 12.99 -8.10 -5.23
C ASN A 405 12.27 -9.12 -6.12
N SER A 406 12.24 -10.38 -5.70
CA SER A 406 11.70 -11.47 -6.52
C SER A 406 11.08 -12.53 -5.62
N GLN A 407 9.90 -12.96 -6.01
CA GLN A 407 9.15 -14.08 -5.43
C GLN A 407 9.33 -15.35 -6.27
N LYS A 408 10.35 -15.37 -7.15
CA LYS A 408 10.75 -16.50 -7.99
C LYS A 408 9.64 -16.99 -8.93
N GLY A 409 8.80 -16.06 -9.39
CA GLY A 409 7.67 -16.40 -10.26
C GLY A 409 6.44 -16.91 -9.51
N ASN A 410 6.45 -16.93 -8.17
CA ASN A 410 5.20 -17.05 -7.42
C ASN A 410 4.49 -15.70 -7.44
N ASN A 411 3.28 -15.63 -8.01
CA ASN A 411 2.51 -14.39 -8.15
C ASN A 411 1.40 -14.26 -7.11
N ASN A 412 1.40 -15.12 -6.10
CA ASN A 412 0.37 -15.19 -5.07
C ASN A 412 0.96 -15.71 -3.75
N VAL A 413 1.96 -15.02 -3.20
CA VAL A 413 2.71 -15.46 -2.01
C VAL A 413 1.92 -15.35 -0.69
N TYR A 414 0.60 -15.45 -0.72
CA TYR A 414 -0.29 -15.22 0.42
C TYR A 414 -0.04 -16.12 1.63
N CYS A 415 0.56 -17.28 1.39
CA CYS A 415 0.89 -18.27 2.42
C CYS A 415 2.39 -18.50 2.65
N GLN A 416 3.25 -17.66 2.06
CA GLN A 416 4.69 -17.84 2.09
C GLN A 416 5.37 -16.94 3.15
N ASP A 417 5.19 -17.24 4.44
CA ASP A 417 6.00 -16.63 5.51
C ASP A 417 7.43 -17.21 5.55
N ASN A 418 8.16 -17.01 4.46
CA ASN A 418 9.52 -17.51 4.25
C ASN A 418 10.26 -16.60 3.24
N PRO A 419 11.54 -16.85 2.92
CA PRO A 419 12.31 -15.99 2.03
C PRO A 419 11.75 -15.77 0.61
N VAL A 420 10.73 -16.51 0.18
CA VAL A 420 10.00 -16.22 -1.06
C VAL A 420 9.08 -15.01 -0.88
N GLY A 421 8.36 -14.92 0.24
CA GLY A 421 7.45 -13.81 0.54
C GLY A 421 8.11 -12.60 1.24
N TRP A 422 9.31 -12.76 1.80
CA TRP A 422 10.03 -11.67 2.49
C TRP A 422 10.82 -10.78 1.52
N THR A 423 10.95 -9.49 1.86
CA THR A 423 11.77 -8.55 1.08
C THR A 423 13.26 -8.83 1.29
N ASN A 424 13.99 -9.12 0.20
CA ASN A 424 15.43 -9.41 0.26
C ASN A 424 16.29 -8.15 0.06
N TRP A 425 16.65 -7.52 1.17
CA TRP A 425 17.52 -6.33 1.21
C TRP A 425 18.96 -6.61 0.81
N GLY A 426 19.40 -7.87 0.81
CA GLY A 426 20.75 -8.24 0.39
C GLY A 426 21.03 -7.95 -1.08
N LYS A 427 19.99 -7.69 -1.89
CA LYS A 427 20.14 -7.21 -3.26
C LYS A 427 20.48 -5.72 -3.35
N LEU A 428 19.97 -4.90 -2.42
CA LEU A 428 20.27 -3.46 -2.39
C LEU A 428 21.78 -3.20 -2.24
N GLU A 429 22.47 -3.95 -1.40
CA GLU A 429 23.93 -3.83 -1.24
C GLU A 429 24.72 -4.24 -2.49
N LYS A 430 24.16 -5.15 -3.29
CA LYS A 430 24.80 -5.65 -4.52
C LYS A 430 24.55 -4.73 -5.72
N ASP A 431 23.46 -3.99 -5.72
CA ASP A 431 22.99 -3.25 -6.88
C ASP A 431 22.26 -1.96 -6.48
N ARG A 432 23.04 -0.92 -6.20
CA ARG A 432 22.53 0.41 -5.81
C ARG A 432 22.06 1.24 -7.01
N GLU A 433 22.38 0.80 -8.24
CA GLU A 433 22.13 1.55 -9.46
C GLU A 433 20.63 1.82 -9.67
N LEU A 434 19.79 0.78 -9.53
CA LEU A 434 18.35 0.93 -9.71
C LEU A 434 17.74 1.84 -8.62
N ARG A 435 18.20 1.68 -7.38
CA ARG A 435 17.70 2.48 -6.26
C ARG A 435 18.02 3.96 -6.42
N GLU A 436 19.24 4.29 -6.84
CA GLU A 436 19.60 5.68 -7.18
C GLU A 436 18.81 6.19 -8.38
N PHE A 437 18.58 5.33 -9.39
CA PHE A 437 17.75 5.68 -10.52
C PHE A 437 16.33 6.07 -10.09
N VAL A 438 15.66 5.23 -9.29
CA VAL A 438 14.31 5.49 -8.77
C VAL A 438 14.27 6.77 -7.94
N ARG A 439 15.25 6.96 -7.03
CA ARG A 439 15.37 8.18 -6.21
C ARG A 439 15.45 9.44 -7.08
N LYS A 440 16.25 9.41 -8.15
CA LYS A 440 16.40 10.52 -9.09
C LYS A 440 15.15 10.78 -9.93
N ILE A 441 14.43 9.75 -10.35
CA ILE A 441 13.13 9.95 -11.02
C ILE A 441 12.10 10.57 -10.08
N ILE A 442 12.09 10.17 -8.80
CA ILE A 442 11.27 10.81 -7.76
C ILE A 442 11.65 12.29 -7.58
N GLU A 443 12.95 12.61 -7.57
CA GLU A 443 13.46 13.99 -7.52
C GLU A 443 12.99 14.81 -8.72
N ILE A 444 13.05 14.24 -9.94
CA ILE A 444 12.52 14.86 -11.16
C ILE A 444 11.01 15.10 -11.03
N ARG A 445 10.23 14.09 -10.61
CA ARG A 445 8.77 14.23 -10.42
C ARG A 445 8.43 15.38 -9.48
N LYS A 446 9.16 15.52 -8.38
CA LYS A 446 8.94 16.59 -7.38
C LYS A 446 9.38 17.97 -7.89
N THR A 447 10.45 18.03 -8.68
CA THR A 447 10.99 19.29 -9.23
C THR A 447 10.12 19.85 -10.35
N TYR A 448 9.57 18.97 -11.19
CA TYR A 448 8.79 19.35 -12.37
C TYR A 448 7.30 19.14 -12.12
N GLY A 449 6.60 20.23 -11.78
CA GLY A 449 5.18 20.21 -11.39
C GLY A 449 4.23 19.57 -12.43
N VAL A 450 4.62 19.52 -13.70
CA VAL A 450 3.86 18.88 -14.78
C VAL A 450 3.62 17.38 -14.58
N PHE A 451 4.44 16.69 -13.79
CA PHE A 451 4.24 15.27 -13.46
C PHE A 451 3.33 15.06 -12.25
N CYS A 452 3.15 16.11 -11.44
CA CYS A 452 2.27 16.10 -10.27
C CYS A 452 1.32 17.30 -10.27
N PRO A 453 0.51 17.51 -11.33
CA PRO A 453 -0.43 18.62 -11.36
C PRO A 453 -1.59 18.34 -10.40
N GLU A 454 -2.14 19.41 -9.81
CA GLU A 454 -3.30 19.28 -8.92
C GLU A 454 -4.58 18.88 -9.67
N ASN A 455 -4.70 19.34 -10.92
CA ASN A 455 -5.85 19.10 -11.78
C ASN A 455 -5.41 18.32 -13.02
N GLU A 456 -6.30 17.46 -13.53
CA GLU A 456 -6.08 16.72 -14.78
C GLU A 456 -5.82 17.69 -15.95
N MET A 457 -4.84 17.35 -16.79
CA MET A 457 -4.52 18.10 -18.00
C MET A 457 -5.46 17.71 -19.14
N LEU A 458 -6.06 18.70 -19.80
CA LEU A 458 -7.21 18.51 -20.69
C LEU A 458 -6.88 18.53 -22.19
N GLY A 459 -5.63 18.83 -22.55
CA GLY A 459 -5.23 19.04 -23.93
C GLY A 459 -5.72 20.38 -24.49
N ALA A 460 -5.87 21.39 -23.63
CA ALA A 460 -6.41 22.70 -23.97
C ALA A 460 -5.53 23.83 -23.45
N ASP A 461 -5.54 24.98 -24.13
CA ASP A 461 -4.84 26.18 -23.65
C ASP A 461 -5.66 26.84 -22.54
N ARG A 462 -5.29 26.55 -21.29
CA ARG A 462 -6.02 27.03 -20.10
C ARG A 462 -5.59 28.40 -19.61
N VAL A 463 -4.44 28.90 -20.10
CA VAL A 463 -3.82 30.14 -19.63
C VAL A 463 -3.73 31.20 -20.72
N GLY A 464 -4.15 30.89 -21.95
CA GLY A 464 -4.14 31.82 -23.08
C GLY A 464 -2.74 32.04 -23.67
N CYS A 465 -1.84 31.06 -23.52
CA CYS A 465 -0.44 31.14 -23.97
C CYS A 465 -0.21 30.63 -25.40
N GLY A 466 -1.25 30.13 -26.06
CA GLY A 466 -1.20 29.59 -27.42
C GLY A 466 -0.75 28.13 -27.53
N VAL A 467 -0.51 27.44 -26.40
CA VAL A 467 -0.19 26.00 -26.35
C VAL A 467 -1.09 25.26 -25.35
N PRO A 468 -1.50 24.01 -25.64
CA PRO A 468 -2.26 23.21 -24.70
C PRO A 468 -1.41 22.79 -23.49
N ASP A 469 -2.07 22.52 -22.37
CA ASP A 469 -1.44 22.01 -21.15
C ASP A 469 -0.73 20.66 -21.35
N VAL A 470 -1.26 19.82 -22.24
CA VAL A 470 -0.62 18.57 -22.70
C VAL A 470 -0.87 18.34 -24.20
N SER A 471 0.09 17.75 -24.91
CA SER A 471 -0.10 17.30 -26.30
C SER A 471 0.67 16.01 -26.60
N TYR A 472 0.21 15.30 -27.62
CA TYR A 472 0.68 13.94 -27.95
C TYR A 472 1.26 13.89 -29.38
N HIS A 473 2.35 13.16 -29.51
CA HIS A 473 3.26 13.21 -30.65
C HIS A 473 3.73 11.79 -31.01
N GLY A 474 4.04 11.56 -32.28
CA GLY A 474 4.74 10.38 -32.78
C GLY A 474 6.07 10.79 -33.38
N GLU A 475 6.47 10.14 -34.47
CA GLU A 475 7.66 10.55 -35.24
C GLU A 475 7.52 11.97 -35.83
N SER A 476 6.27 12.40 -36.05
CA SER A 476 5.91 13.77 -36.45
C SER A 476 5.31 14.53 -35.26
N ALA A 477 5.65 15.81 -35.14
CA ALA A 477 5.11 16.67 -34.09
C ALA A 477 3.60 16.91 -34.32
N TRP A 478 2.83 17.01 -33.24
CA TRP A 478 1.38 17.25 -33.24
C TRP A 478 0.55 16.15 -33.92
N ARG A 479 1.13 14.96 -34.12
CA ARG A 479 0.43 13.80 -34.67
C ARG A 479 0.50 12.65 -33.68
N VAL A 480 -0.66 12.26 -33.15
CA VAL A 480 -0.77 11.07 -32.29
C VAL A 480 -0.53 9.82 -33.14
N PRO A 481 0.33 8.87 -32.70
CA PRO A 481 0.57 7.63 -33.42
C PRO A 481 -0.58 6.65 -33.16
N SER A 482 -1.73 6.88 -33.80
CA SER A 482 -2.98 6.15 -33.57
C SER A 482 -3.07 4.81 -34.31
N GLU A 483 -2.05 4.41 -35.06
CA GLU A 483 -2.00 3.10 -35.70
C GLU A 483 -1.95 1.99 -34.63
N VAL A 484 -2.70 0.90 -34.83
CA VAL A 484 -2.75 -0.23 -33.87
C VAL A 484 -1.37 -0.84 -33.61
N SER A 485 -0.49 -0.82 -34.60
CA SER A 485 0.89 -1.31 -34.49
C SER A 485 1.84 -0.36 -33.74
N SER A 486 1.41 0.85 -33.36
CA SER A 486 2.25 1.82 -32.66
C SER A 486 2.58 1.35 -31.25
N ARG A 487 3.87 1.44 -30.91
CA ARG A 487 4.46 1.06 -29.62
C ARG A 487 5.28 2.22 -29.04
N GLN A 488 5.03 3.43 -29.53
CA GLN A 488 5.84 4.58 -29.25
C GLN A 488 4.95 5.82 -29.16
N LEU A 489 5.28 6.74 -28.25
CA LEU A 489 4.47 7.90 -27.90
C LEU A 489 5.39 9.02 -27.39
N GLY A 490 5.25 10.22 -27.90
CA GLY A 490 5.82 11.43 -27.33
C GLY A 490 4.74 12.26 -26.64
N VAL A 491 5.02 12.76 -25.45
CA VAL A 491 4.08 13.57 -24.66
C VAL A 491 4.75 14.86 -24.24
N TYR A 492 4.19 15.97 -24.69
CA TYR A 492 4.58 17.30 -24.28
C TYR A 492 3.68 17.78 -23.16
N TYR A 493 4.30 18.34 -22.12
CA TYR A 493 3.63 18.98 -21.01
C TYR A 493 4.06 20.45 -20.94
N SER A 494 3.09 21.35 -21.00
CA SER A 494 3.33 22.78 -20.85
C SER A 494 3.64 23.11 -19.39
N GLY A 495 4.75 23.81 -19.16
CA GLY A 495 5.16 24.26 -17.83
C GLY A 495 4.32 25.43 -17.30
N GLU A 496 3.60 26.14 -18.19
CA GLU A 496 2.88 27.37 -17.86
C GLU A 496 1.75 27.15 -16.84
N THR A 497 1.05 26.02 -16.89
CA THR A 497 -0.02 25.69 -15.92
C THR A 497 0.50 25.35 -14.52
N CYS A 498 1.79 25.04 -14.40
CA CYS A 498 2.45 24.61 -13.17
C CYS A 498 3.58 25.57 -12.75
N SER A 499 3.67 26.76 -13.36
CA SER A 499 4.74 27.76 -13.15
C SER A 499 6.15 27.17 -13.22
N GLY A 500 6.39 26.29 -14.21
CA GLY A 500 7.63 25.52 -14.34
C GLY A 500 8.15 25.42 -15.77
N ALA A 501 9.14 24.56 -15.97
CA ALA A 501 9.70 24.26 -17.28
C ALA A 501 8.81 23.30 -18.07
N ASP A 502 8.76 23.49 -19.40
CA ASP A 502 8.12 22.56 -20.31
C ASP A 502 8.85 21.22 -20.28
N CYS A 503 8.11 20.11 -20.35
CA CYS A 503 8.70 18.77 -20.40
C CYS A 503 8.24 18.02 -21.64
N TYR A 504 9.12 17.21 -22.20
CA TYR A 504 8.79 16.29 -23.28
C TYR A 504 9.30 14.90 -22.94
N VAL A 505 8.39 13.93 -22.85
CA VAL A 505 8.72 12.54 -22.56
C VAL A 505 8.47 11.70 -23.81
N VAL A 506 9.48 10.99 -24.25
CA VAL A 506 9.38 10.07 -25.40
C VAL A 506 9.45 8.65 -24.90
N TYR A 507 8.38 7.90 -25.10
CA TYR A 507 8.25 6.48 -24.80
C TYR A 507 8.46 5.67 -26.08
N ASN A 508 9.50 4.83 -26.15
CA ASN A 508 9.70 3.87 -27.23
C ASN A 508 9.68 2.44 -26.68
N MET A 509 8.51 1.78 -26.73
CA MET A 509 8.36 0.37 -26.41
C MET A 509 8.49 -0.53 -27.65
N HIS A 510 8.88 0.02 -28.80
CA HIS A 510 9.23 -0.77 -29.97
C HIS A 510 10.61 -1.44 -29.80
N TRP A 511 10.84 -2.54 -30.53
CA TRP A 511 12.14 -3.21 -30.60
C TRP A 511 13.12 -2.56 -31.59
N LEU A 512 12.75 -1.43 -32.20
CA LEU A 512 13.58 -0.65 -33.12
C LEU A 512 13.78 0.76 -32.57
N SER A 513 14.84 1.42 -33.01
CA SER A 513 15.01 2.85 -32.77
C SER A 513 14.02 3.64 -33.63
N HIS A 514 13.53 4.75 -33.10
CA HIS A 514 12.64 5.68 -33.82
C HIS A 514 13.14 7.12 -33.67
N VAL A 515 12.89 7.96 -34.67
CA VAL A 515 13.26 9.38 -34.65
C VAL A 515 12.01 10.22 -34.42
N PHE A 516 12.01 11.01 -33.34
CA PHE A 516 10.90 11.86 -32.95
C PHE A 516 11.17 13.32 -33.30
N ALA A 517 10.17 14.00 -33.83
CA ALA A 517 10.19 15.45 -33.93
C ALA A 517 9.98 16.08 -32.54
N LEU A 518 10.90 16.97 -32.15
CA LEU A 518 10.77 17.74 -30.92
C LEU A 518 9.78 18.89 -31.14
N PRO A 519 8.80 19.11 -30.23
CA PRO A 519 7.94 20.29 -30.27
C PRO A 519 8.77 21.57 -30.24
N ALA A 520 8.34 22.60 -30.97
CA ALA A 520 9.03 23.88 -30.98
C ALA A 520 8.82 24.58 -29.63
N LEU A 521 9.92 24.99 -29.01
CA LEU A 521 9.92 25.83 -27.82
C LEU A 521 10.00 27.33 -28.20
N PRO A 522 9.65 28.25 -27.28
CA PRO A 522 10.00 29.67 -27.40
C PRO A 522 11.50 29.87 -27.69
N LYS A 523 11.86 30.97 -28.36
CA LYS A 523 13.21 31.20 -28.90
C LYS A 523 14.30 31.21 -27.81
N GLU A 524 13.91 31.51 -26.58
CA GLU A 524 14.76 31.64 -25.41
C GLU A 524 15.05 30.29 -24.74
N LYS A 525 14.26 29.25 -25.01
CA LYS A 525 14.37 27.93 -24.38
C LYS A 525 15.00 26.90 -25.31
N LYS A 526 15.69 25.91 -24.75
CA LYS A 526 16.23 24.75 -25.45
C LYS A 526 15.91 23.45 -24.71
N TRP A 527 15.64 22.41 -25.48
CA TRP A 527 15.51 21.05 -24.97
C TRP A 527 16.84 20.54 -24.45
N SER A 528 16.84 20.06 -23.21
CA SER A 528 17.96 19.39 -22.55
C SER A 528 17.47 18.06 -21.97
N ILE A 529 18.27 16.99 -22.08
CA ILE A 529 17.89 15.68 -21.55
C ILE A 529 18.07 15.71 -20.02
N LEU A 530 17.03 15.27 -19.30
CA LEU A 530 17.08 15.08 -17.85
C LEU A 530 17.49 13.66 -17.49
N ALA A 531 16.86 12.69 -18.14
CA ALA A 531 17.12 11.28 -17.92
C ALA A 531 16.70 10.46 -19.13
N THR A 532 17.28 9.27 -19.24
CA THR A 532 16.89 8.19 -20.13
C THR A 532 16.76 6.90 -19.33
N THR A 533 16.19 5.85 -19.89
CA THR A 533 16.19 4.53 -19.24
C THR A 533 17.60 4.04 -18.91
N ASP A 534 18.60 4.38 -19.72
CA ASP A 534 19.96 3.90 -19.54
C ASP A 534 20.81 4.82 -18.63
N ASP A 535 20.44 6.09 -18.44
CA ASP A 535 21.30 7.10 -17.81
C ASP A 535 20.54 8.29 -17.21
N ILE A 536 21.06 8.89 -16.14
CA ILE A 536 20.53 10.12 -15.52
C ILE A 536 21.56 11.23 -15.69
N VAL A 537 21.15 12.34 -16.28
CA VAL A 537 22.08 13.40 -16.66
C VAL A 537 22.19 14.43 -15.55
N GLU A 538 23.34 14.46 -14.84
CA GLU A 538 23.60 15.42 -13.75
C GLU A 538 23.75 16.87 -14.25
N SER A 539 24.23 17.04 -15.48
CA SER A 539 24.43 18.33 -16.17
C SER A 539 23.68 18.31 -17.49
N ALA A 540 22.45 18.81 -17.49
CA ALA A 540 21.57 18.81 -18.66
C ALA A 540 22.08 19.80 -19.73
N GLU A 541 23.03 19.36 -20.55
CA GLU A 541 23.43 20.11 -21.75
C GLU A 541 22.29 20.11 -22.79
N PRO A 542 22.11 21.20 -23.55
CA PRO A 542 21.14 21.24 -24.63
C PRO A 542 21.42 20.15 -25.66
N VAL A 543 20.35 19.48 -26.11
CA VAL A 543 20.45 18.48 -27.18
C VAL A 543 21.00 19.16 -28.45
N LYS A 544 21.99 18.56 -29.10
CA LYS A 544 22.62 19.14 -30.30
C LYS A 544 21.61 19.47 -31.40
N ASN A 545 20.62 18.60 -31.60
CA ASN A 545 19.54 18.80 -32.55
C ASN A 545 18.24 19.14 -31.81
N GLN A 546 17.85 20.41 -31.85
CA GLN A 546 16.64 20.93 -31.20
C GLN A 546 15.34 20.64 -31.99
N LYS A 547 15.43 19.94 -33.13
CA LYS A 547 14.27 19.60 -33.97
C LYS A 547 13.90 18.12 -33.93
N ARG A 548 14.87 17.23 -33.69
CA ARG A 548 14.66 15.78 -33.72
C ARG A 548 15.57 15.07 -32.74
N ILE A 549 15.08 13.96 -32.18
CA ILE A 549 15.84 13.06 -31.32
C ILE A 549 15.64 11.60 -31.75
N GLU A 550 16.73 10.84 -31.84
CA GLU A 550 16.67 9.39 -32.01
C GLU A 550 16.56 8.72 -30.64
N VAL A 551 15.56 7.86 -30.47
CA VAL A 551 15.31 7.10 -29.24
C VAL A 551 15.48 5.63 -29.53
N LYS A 552 16.43 4.99 -28.84
CA LYS A 552 16.74 3.56 -28.98
C LYS A 552 15.54 2.68 -28.65
N ALA A 553 15.57 1.45 -29.15
CA ALA A 553 14.58 0.43 -28.80
C ALA A 553 14.41 0.30 -27.27
N ARG A 554 13.16 0.11 -26.84
CA ARG A 554 12.79 -0.13 -25.44
C ARG A 554 13.29 0.94 -24.47
N THR A 555 13.31 2.21 -24.88
CA THR A 555 13.89 3.32 -24.10
C THR A 555 12.88 4.45 -23.94
N ILE A 556 12.91 5.10 -22.78
CA ILE A 556 12.17 6.32 -22.47
C ILE A 556 13.19 7.44 -22.28
N VAL A 557 12.90 8.62 -22.81
CA VAL A 557 13.73 9.83 -22.68
C VAL A 557 12.89 10.97 -22.11
N ILE A 558 13.41 11.66 -21.10
CA ILE A 558 12.80 12.83 -20.48
C ILE A 558 13.62 14.06 -20.87
N LEU A 559 12.97 15.07 -21.42
CA LEU A 559 13.56 16.35 -21.75
C LEU A 559 12.85 17.48 -21.01
N ALA A 560 13.59 18.54 -20.70
CA ALA A 560 13.04 19.82 -20.25
C ALA A 560 13.44 20.96 -21.19
N GLY A 561 12.50 21.87 -21.43
CA GLY A 561 12.73 23.16 -22.08
C GLY A 561 13.22 24.16 -21.05
N ARG A 562 14.52 24.46 -21.07
CA ARG A 562 15.18 25.39 -20.14
C ARG A 562 15.75 26.59 -20.88
#